data_AF-A0A087TBV1-F1
#
_entry.id   AF-A0A087TBV1-F1
#
_cell.length_a   1.000
_cell.length_b   1.000
_cell.length_c   1.000
_cell.angle_alpha   90.00
_cell.angle_beta   90.00
_cell.angle_gamma   90.00
#
_symmetry.space_group_name_H-M   'P 1'
#
loop_
_entity.id
_entity.type
_entity.pdbx_description
1 polymer ?
#
loop_
_entity_poly.entity_id
_entity_poly.type
_entity_poly.pdbx_seq_one_letter_code
_entity_poly.pdbx_strand_id
1 'polypeptide(L)' 'MNAKRKETLPEIRKLVINLHIERGKSIRETAETVNLSHSTVFNVIKRYKKNHMIQDKRRPGR' A
#
# COMPACT_ATOMS: atom_id res chain seq x y z
N MET A 1 3.95 -22.05 10.78
CA MET A 1 2.76 -21.52 10.07
C MET A 1 3.21 -20.44 9.12
N ASN A 2 3.43 -20.78 7.84
CA ASN A 2 3.84 -19.82 6.83
C ASN A 2 2.68 -18.87 6.55
N ALA A 3 2.67 -17.71 7.19
CA ALA A 3 1.85 -16.59 6.76
C ALA A 3 2.34 -16.20 5.36
N LYS A 4 1.77 -16.84 4.33
CA LYS A 4 1.77 -16.34 2.96
C LYS A 4 1.24 -14.93 3.07
N ARG A 5 2.15 -13.95 3.14
CA ARG A 5 1.80 -12.53 3.08
C ARG A 5 1.00 -12.42 1.81
N LYS A 6 -0.32 -12.26 1.92
CA LYS A 6 -1.19 -11.92 0.81
C LYS A 6 -0.50 -10.73 0.17
N GLU A 7 0.15 -10.97 -0.97
CA GLU A 7 0.77 -9.93 -1.75
C GLU A 7 -0.38 -8.97 -2.01
N THR A 8 -0.40 -7.86 -1.28
CA THR A 8 -1.38 -6.80 -1.50
C THR A 8 -1.16 -6.44 -2.95
N LEU A 9 -2.09 -6.85 -3.82
CA LEU A 9 -1.88 -6.87 -5.26
C LEU A 9 -1.26 -5.53 -5.66
N PRO A 10 -0.21 -5.52 -6.50
CA PRO A 10 0.41 -4.27 -6.93
C PRO A 10 -0.62 -3.26 -7.48
N GLU A 11 -1.74 -3.74 -8.02
CA GLU A 11 -2.91 -2.94 -8.42
C GLU A 11 -3.59 -2.22 -7.25
N ILE A 12 -3.83 -2.87 -6.11
CA ILE A 12 -4.43 -2.23 -4.93
C ILE A 12 -3.49 -1.15 -4.38
N ARG A 13 -2.18 -1.39 -4.43
CA ARG A 13 -1.19 -0.38 -4.02
C ARG A 13 -1.18 0.82 -4.95
N LYS A 14 -1.26 0.61 -6.27
CA LYS A 14 -1.45 1.69 -7.26
C LYS A 14 -2.72 2.48 -6.94
N LEU A 15 -3.82 1.79 -6.66
CA LEU A 15 -5.10 2.43 -6.35
C LEU A 15 -5.01 3.30 -5.08
N VAL A 16 -4.39 2.80 -4.01
CA VAL A 16 -4.17 3.57 -2.77
C VAL A 16 -3.36 4.84 -3.04
N ILE A 17 -2.29 4.73 -3.85
CA ILE A 17 -1.44 5.87 -4.20
C ILE A 17 -2.23 6.89 -5.03
N ASN A 18 -2.95 6.47 -6.07
CA ASN A 18 -3.74 7.38 -6.90
C ASN A 18 -4.83 8.09 -6.09
N LEU A 19 -5.55 7.37 -5.23
CA LEU A 19 -6.58 7.96 -4.37
C LEU A 19 -6.02 8.98 -3.38
N HIS A 20 -4.83 8.74 -2.82
CA HIS A 20 -4.25 9.64 -1.83
C HIS A 20 -3.46 10.80 -2.46
N ILE A 21 -2.72 10.55 -3.55
CA ILE A 21 -1.85 11.53 -4.21
C ILE A 21 -2.61 12.36 -5.25
N GLU A 22 -3.36 11.71 -6.15
CA GLU A 22 -4.07 12.44 -7.23
C GLU A 22 -5.39 13.03 -6.74
N ARG A 23 -6.12 12.31 -5.87
CA ARG A 23 -7.42 12.77 -5.36
C ARG A 23 -7.36 13.40 -3.98
N GLY A 24 -6.21 13.41 -3.31
CA GLY A 24 -6.05 14.03 -1.98
C GLY A 24 -6.90 13.39 -0.88
N LYS A 25 -7.40 12.16 -1.07
CA LYS A 25 -8.29 11.51 -0.10
C LYS A 25 -7.59 11.16 1.20
N SER A 26 -8.34 11.14 2.29
CA SER A 26 -7.82 10.74 3.60
C SER A 26 -7.50 9.25 3.65
N ILE A 27 -6.59 8.86 4.55
CA ILE A 27 -6.21 7.45 4.75
C ILE A 27 -7.44 6.58 5.09
N ARG A 28 -8.38 7.13 5.87
CA ARG A 28 -9.65 6.47 6.22
C ARG A 28 -10.51 6.17 4.99
N GLU A 29 -10.83 7.20 4.20
CA GLU A 29 -11.65 7.04 2.99
C GLU A 29 -11.00 6.08 1.99
N THR A 30 -9.67 6.14 1.90
CA THR A 30 -8.90 5.25 1.03
C THR A 30 -9.02 3.80 1.52
N ALA A 31 -8.86 3.57 2.83
CA ALA A 31 -8.97 2.26 3.46
C ALA A 31 -10.37 1.65 3.33
N GLU A 32 -11.42 2.47 3.48
CA GLU A 32 -12.81 2.06 3.23
C GLU A 32 -13.03 1.69 1.76
N THR A 33 -12.49 2.50 0.83
CA THR A 33 -12.61 2.25 -0.62
C THR A 33 -11.91 0.95 -1.03
N VAL A 34 -10.72 0.68 -0.51
CA VAL A 34 -9.94 -0.53 -0.86
C VAL A 34 -10.21 -1.73 0.05
N ASN A 35 -11.10 -1.57 1.03
CA ASN A 35 -11.44 -2.57 2.05
C ASN A 35 -10.18 -3.19 2.71
N LEU A 36 -9.19 -2.33 3.02
CA LEU A 36 -7.95 -2.72 3.68
C LEU A 36 -7.85 -2.12 5.08
N SER A 37 -7.04 -2.73 5.93
CA SER A 37 -6.75 -2.14 7.23
C SER A 37 -6.04 -0.80 7.10
N HIS A 38 -6.34 0.11 8.01
CA HIS A 38 -5.71 1.44 8.06
C HIS A 38 -4.18 1.34 8.12
N SER A 39 -3.67 0.36 8.89
CA SER A 39 -2.24 0.11 9.01
C SER A 39 -1.60 -0.33 7.68
N THR A 40 -2.33 -1.06 6.83
CA THR A 40 -1.84 -1.47 5.51
C THR A 40 -1.76 -0.27 4.58
N VAL A 41 -2.82 0.53 4.50
CA VAL A 41 -2.85 1.76 3.68
C VAL A 41 -1.77 2.74 4.11
N PHE A 42 -1.64 2.98 5.41
CA PHE A 42 -0.60 3.82 5.98
C PHE A 42 0.80 3.33 5.61
N ASN A 43 1.08 2.03 5.74
CA ASN A 43 2.37 1.45 5.38
C ASN A 43 2.68 1.58 3.88
N VAL A 44 1.68 1.43 3.01
CA VAL A 44 1.82 1.63 1.55
C VAL A 44 2.20 3.08 1.25
N ILE A 45 1.44 4.05 1.78
CA ILE A 45 1.71 5.48 1.56
C ILE A 45 3.08 5.87 2.13
N LYS A 46 3.41 5.43 3.34
CA LYS A 46 4.71 5.71 3.98
C LYS A 46 5.87 5.17 3.14
N ARG A 47 5.75 3.97 2.57
CA ARG A 47 6.78 3.38 1.70
C ARG A 47 6.87 4.11 0.36
N TYR A 48 5.74 4.50 -0.22
CA TYR A 48 5.72 5.28 -1.46
C TYR A 48 6.38 6.65 -1.27
N LYS A 49 6.07 7.39 -0.19
CA LYS A 49 6.75 8.67 0.09
C LYS A 49 8.26 8.52 0.29
N LYS A 50 8.71 7.41 0.88
CA LYS A 50 10.14 7.17 1.15
C LYS A 50 10.93 6.74 -0.08
N ASN A 51 10.38 5.80 -0.85
CA ASN A 51 11.11 5.11 -1.92
C ASN A 51 10.58 5.46 -3.32
N HIS A 52 9.44 6.13 -3.45
CA HIS A 52 8.68 6.32 -4.69
C HIS A 52 8.36 5.01 -5.42
N MET A 53 8.39 3.88 -4.71
CA MET A 53 8.15 2.55 -5.25
C MET A 53 6.76 2.05 -4.90
N ILE A 54 6.09 1.50 -5.90
CA ILE A 54 4.75 0.92 -5.77
C ILE A 54 4.82 -0.55 -5.35
N GLN A 55 5.91 -1.24 -5.73
CA GLN A 55 6.14 -2.64 -5.42
C GLN A 55 6.92 -2.82 -4.12
N ASP A 56 6.72 -3.98 -3.48
CA ASP A 56 7.58 -4.36 -2.35
C ASP A 56 8.98 -4.67 -2.89
N LYS A 57 10.01 -4.06 -2.31
CA LYS A 57 11.37 -4.47 -2.59
C LYS A 57 11.53 -5.83 -1.92
N ARG A 58 11.59 -6.91 -2.71
CA ARG A 58 12.06 -8.19 -2.20
C ARG A 58 13.42 -7.90 -1.55
N ARG A 59 13.53 -8.16 -0.25
CA ARG A 59 14.84 -8.10 0.41
C ARG A 59 15.71 -9.10 -0.35
N PRO A 60 16.88 -8.70 -0.90
CA PRO A 60 17.82 -9.69 -1.37
C PRO A 60 18.11 -10.59 -0.17
N GLY A 61 17.77 -11.88 -0.33
CA GLY A 61 18.12 -12.89 0.66
C GLY A 61 19.64 -12.87 0.83
N ARG A 62 20.08 -13.00 2.07
CA ARG A 62 21.49 -13.21 2.40
C ARG A 62 21.90 -14.61 1.94
#